data_AF-A0A368EW54-F1
#
_entry.id   AF-A0A368EW54-F1
#
_cell.length_a   1.000
_cell.length_b   1.000
_cell.length_c   1.000
_cell.angle_alpha   90.00
_cell.angle_beta   90.00
_cell.angle_gamma   90.00
#
_symmetry.space_group_name_H-M   'P 1'
#
loop_
_entity.id
_entity.type
_entity.pdbx_description
1 polymer ?
#
loop_
_entity_poly.entity_id
_entity_poly.type
_entity_poly.pdbx_seq_one_letter_code
_entity_poly.pdbx_strand_id
1 'polypeptide(L)'
;MLKAAVLVLCIGLSSARWDCNEKIPIKMRKQIVKYQNDFRQKLLKGEVNGASGKLKPAKFMKNLDWSCGLENQAASRCSNGVINSIFLYQTGAAFDIVIGYVLEHLR
;
A
#
# COMPACT_ATOMS: atom_id res chain seq x y z
N MET A 1 34.76 18.91 -10.35
CA MET A 1 33.39 19.29 -10.77
C MET A 1 32.52 18.08 -11.17
N LEU A 2 33.06 17.07 -11.86
CA LEU A 2 32.32 15.85 -12.24
C LEU A 2 31.72 15.07 -11.07
N LYS A 3 32.44 14.96 -9.93
CA LYS A 3 31.95 14.24 -8.74
C LYS A 3 30.77 14.93 -8.03
N ALA A 4 30.69 16.26 -8.08
CA ALA A 4 29.59 17.01 -7.49
C ALA A 4 28.31 16.88 -8.34
N ALA A 5 28.44 16.87 -9.66
CA ALA A 5 27.30 16.67 -10.58
C ALA A 5 26.66 15.28 -10.42
N VAL A 6 27.45 14.22 -10.21
CA VAL A 6 26.96 12.85 -9.97
C VAL A 6 26.15 12.78 -8.66
N LEU A 7 26.63 13.43 -7.59
CA LEU A 7 25.93 13.45 -6.30
C LEU A 7 24.56 14.16 -6.38
N VAL A 8 24.46 15.26 -7.14
CA VAL A 8 23.20 15.98 -7.35
C VAL A 8 22.19 15.14 -8.13
N LEU A 9 22.64 14.36 -9.13
CA LEU A 9 21.77 13.45 -9.89
C LEU A 9 21.21 12.32 -9.00
N CYS A 10 22.02 11.77 -8.09
CA CYS A 10 21.60 10.68 -7.20
C CYS A 10 20.55 11.12 -6.16
N ILE A 11 20.55 12.38 -5.74
CA ILE A 11 19.57 12.91 -4.78
C ILE A 11 18.23 13.17 -5.48
N GLY A 12 18.23 13.65 -6.74
CA GLY A 12 17.03 13.95 -7.52
C GLY A 12 16.19 12.73 -7.95
N LEU A 13 16.82 11.57 -8.15
CA LEU A 13 16.06 10.34 -8.47
C LEU A 13 15.22 9.82 -7.29
N SER A 14 15.64 10.12 -6.06
CA SER A 14 14.98 9.59 -4.85
C SER A 14 13.65 10.28 -4.57
N SER A 15 13.50 11.56 -4.94
CA SER A 15 12.25 12.32 -4.79
C SER A 15 11.21 11.94 -5.85
N ALA A 16 11.64 11.67 -7.09
CA ALA A 16 10.74 11.30 -8.19
C ALA A 16 9.95 10.00 -7.93
N ARG A 17 10.47 9.09 -7.08
CA ARG A 17 9.79 7.82 -6.77
C ARG A 17 8.45 7.99 -6.05
N TRP A 18 8.31 9.06 -5.28
CA TRP A 18 7.13 9.33 -4.46
C TRP A 18 6.22 10.40 -5.07
N ASP A 19 6.70 11.06 -6.11
CA ASP A 19 6.04 12.16 -6.79
C ASP A 19 5.18 11.61 -7.93
N CYS A 20 4.00 11.10 -7.55
CA CYS A 20 2.99 10.61 -8.49
C CYS A 20 1.98 11.73 -8.80
N ASN A 21 0.69 11.42 -8.96
CA ASN A 21 -0.34 12.44 -9.19
C ASN A 21 -0.55 13.35 -7.96
N GLU A 22 -1.23 14.49 -8.11
CA GLU A 22 -1.47 15.41 -6.98
C GLU A 22 -2.61 14.96 -6.04
N LYS A 23 -3.37 13.91 -6.39
CA LYS A 23 -4.57 13.50 -5.65
C LYS A 23 -4.24 12.84 -4.30
N ILE A 24 -3.11 12.15 -4.20
CA ILE A 24 -2.64 11.54 -2.94
C ILE A 24 -1.38 12.26 -2.46
N PRO A 25 -1.39 12.90 -1.27
CA PRO A 25 -0.20 13.55 -0.75
C PRO A 25 0.96 12.57 -0.53
N ILE A 26 2.20 12.99 -0.79
CA ILE A 26 3.42 12.18 -0.55
C ILE A 26 3.45 11.60 0.88
N LYS A 27 3.03 12.38 1.88
CA LYS A 27 2.95 11.94 3.27
C LYS A 27 2.02 10.73 3.44
N MET A 28 0.87 10.73 2.77
CA MET A 28 -0.09 9.62 2.81
C MET A 28 0.50 8.38 2.15
N ARG A 29 1.17 8.50 1.00
CA ARG A 29 1.87 7.37 0.34
C ARG A 29 2.87 6.70 1.27
N LYS A 30 3.68 7.51 1.95
CA LYS A 30 4.68 7.04 2.93
C LYS A 30 4.01 6.37 4.13
N GLN A 31 2.91 6.92 4.65
CA GLN A 31 2.16 6.32 5.76
C GLN A 31 1.56 4.96 5.38
N ILE A 32 0.99 4.83 4.17
CA ILE A 32 0.43 3.56 3.69
C ILE A 32 1.52 2.49 3.57
N VAL A 33 2.64 2.80 2.91
CA VAL A 33 3.76 1.85 2.77
C VAL A 33 4.32 1.46 4.14
N LYS A 34 4.50 2.43 5.04
CA LYS A 34 4.97 2.15 6.40
C LYS A 34 4.02 1.21 7.13
N TYR A 35 2.73 1.51 7.14
CA TYR A 35 1.71 0.70 7.81
C TYR A 35 1.72 -0.75 7.31
N GLN A 36 1.74 -0.93 5.98
CA GLN A 36 1.75 -2.26 5.37
C GLN A 36 3.05 -3.02 5.70
N ASN A 37 4.20 -2.35 5.63
CA ASN A 37 5.48 -2.99 5.96
C ASN A 37 5.58 -3.33 7.44
N ASP A 38 5.10 -2.48 8.35
CA ASP A 38 5.07 -2.77 9.79
C ASP A 38 4.23 -4.04 10.06
N PHE A 39 3.09 -4.21 9.38
CA PHE A 39 2.29 -5.45 9.47
C PHE A 39 2.98 -6.67 8.86
N ARG A 40 3.66 -6.52 7.72
CA ARG A 40 4.47 -7.59 7.12
C ARG A 40 5.59 -8.05 8.05
N GLN A 41 6.22 -7.14 8.79
CA GLN A 41 7.21 -7.48 9.80
C GLN A 41 6.61 -8.24 10.98
N LYS A 42 5.40 -7.89 11.44
CA LYS A 42 4.68 -8.68 12.45
C LYS A 42 4.36 -10.10 11.95
N LEU A 43 3.96 -10.23 10.68
CA LEU A 43 3.69 -11.54 10.06
C LEU A 43 4.96 -12.41 9.97
N LEU A 44 6.10 -11.82 9.60
CA LEU A 44 7.39 -12.51 9.59
C LEU A 44 7.76 -13.10 10.96
N LYS A 45 7.38 -12.41 12.05
CA LYS A 45 7.64 -12.84 13.42
C LYS A 45 6.57 -13.77 14.00
N GLY A 46 5.46 -14.01 13.29
CA GLY A 46 4.32 -14.76 13.82
C GLY A 46 3.57 -14.02 14.92
N GLU A 47 3.61 -12.69 14.92
CA GLU A 47 3.00 -11.86 15.97
C GLU A 47 1.54 -11.49 15.67
N VAL A 48 1.03 -11.84 14.47
CA VAL A 48 -0.33 -11.49 14.03
C VAL A 48 -1.33 -12.53 14.52
N ASN A 49 -2.47 -12.08 15.04
CA ASN A 49 -3.57 -12.95 15.42
C ASN A 49 -4.34 -13.40 14.16
N GLY A 50 -4.68 -14.68 14.10
CA GLY A 50 -5.67 -15.25 13.18
C GLY A 50 -6.85 -15.83 13.96
N ALA A 51 -7.77 -16.47 13.24
CA ALA A 51 -9.01 -17.02 13.82
C ALA A 51 -8.79 -18.08 14.91
N SER A 52 -7.66 -18.79 14.88
CA SER A 52 -7.37 -19.93 15.77
C SER A 52 -6.06 -19.74 16.54
N GLY A 53 -5.72 -18.50 16.88
CA GLY A 53 -4.46 -18.13 17.53
C GLY A 53 -3.50 -17.41 16.60
N LYS A 54 -2.21 -17.35 16.93
CA LYS A 54 -1.22 -16.63 16.11
C LYS A 54 -1.04 -17.28 14.74
N LEU A 55 -0.94 -16.44 13.70
CA LEU A 55 -0.54 -16.89 12.37
C LEU A 55 0.91 -17.39 12.42
N LYS A 56 1.19 -18.44 11.65
CA LYS A 56 2.55 -18.98 11.54
C LYS A 56 3.50 -17.90 10.99
N PRO A 57 4.74 -17.81 11.49
CA PRO A 57 5.76 -16.91 10.94
C PRO A 57 5.88 -17.08 9.43
N ALA A 58 5.76 -15.96 8.69
CA ALA A 58 5.95 -15.96 7.26
C ALA A 58 7.44 -16.14 6.91
N LYS A 59 7.73 -16.61 5.68
CA LYS A 59 9.09 -16.66 5.14
C LYS A 59 9.20 -15.78 3.89
N PHE A 60 10.39 -15.21 3.67
CA PHE A 60 10.72 -14.45 2.45
C PHE A 60 9.82 -13.25 2.14
N MET A 61 9.25 -12.60 3.16
CA MET A 61 8.37 -11.45 2.98
C MET A 61 9.16 -10.16 2.77
N LYS A 62 9.29 -9.72 1.52
CA LYS A 62 9.99 -8.46 1.17
C LYS A 62 9.18 -7.23 1.57
N ASN A 63 9.86 -6.13 1.85
CA ASN A 63 9.20 -4.83 2.02
C ASN A 63 8.58 -4.37 0.70
N LEU A 64 7.42 -3.72 0.81
CA LEU A 64 6.74 -3.06 -0.28
C LEU A 64 7.35 -1.68 -0.50
N ASP A 65 7.35 -1.27 -1.76
CA ASP A 65 7.59 0.10 -2.18
C ASP A 65 6.34 0.66 -2.86
N TRP A 66 6.22 1.98 -2.89
CA TRP A 66 5.16 2.64 -3.63
C TRP A 66 5.38 2.55 -5.14
N SER A 67 4.29 2.42 -5.89
CA SER A 67 4.28 2.43 -7.35
C SER A 67 3.20 3.38 -7.86
N CYS A 68 3.61 4.43 -8.57
CA CYS A 68 2.68 5.37 -9.20
C CYS A 68 1.76 4.68 -10.22
N GLY A 69 2.22 3.62 -10.89
CA GLY A 69 1.41 2.85 -11.83
C GLY A 69 0.25 2.12 -11.13
N LEU A 70 0.50 1.54 -9.96
CA LEU A 70 -0.55 0.91 -9.15
C LEU A 70 -1.46 1.97 -8.50
N GLU A 71 -0.93 3.11 -8.09
CA GLU A 71 -1.72 4.24 -7.61
C GLU A 71 -2.71 4.73 -8.69
N ASN A 72 -2.26 4.93 -9.92
CA ASN A 72 -3.13 5.41 -11.00
C ASN A 72 -4.22 4.39 -11.34
N GLN A 73 -3.90 3.10 -11.32
CA GLN A 73 -4.90 2.04 -11.49
C GLN A 73 -5.92 2.03 -10.34
N ALA A 74 -5.46 2.17 -9.10
CA ALA A 74 -6.35 2.26 -7.94
C ALA A 74 -7.25 3.51 -8.03
N ALA A 75 -6.68 4.67 -8.36
CA ALA A 75 -7.41 5.92 -8.52
C ALA A 75 -8.45 5.86 -9.65
N SER A 76 -8.12 5.23 -10.79
CA SER A 76 -9.06 4.99 -11.89
C SER A 76 -10.24 4.12 -11.45
N ARG A 77 -9.99 3.13 -10.59
CA ARG A 77 -11.03 2.25 -10.05
C ARG A 77 -11.88 2.90 -8.96
N CYS A 78 -11.37 3.94 -8.31
CA CYS A 78 -12.12 4.74 -7.34
C CYS A 78 -12.86 5.93 -7.99
N SER A 79 -12.90 6.01 -9.34
CA SER A 79 -13.61 7.08 -10.03
C SER A 79 -15.09 7.07 -9.62
N ASN A 80 -15.56 8.20 -9.06
CA ASN A 80 -16.90 8.42 -8.48
C ASN A 80 -17.13 7.80 -7.09
N GLY A 81 -16.08 7.42 -6.35
CA GLY A 81 -16.22 6.91 -4.98
C GLY A 81 -16.79 5.50 -4.87
N VAL A 82 -17.03 4.83 -6.00
CA VAL A 82 -17.54 3.46 -6.06
C VAL A 82 -16.39 2.51 -6.34
N ILE A 83 -16.14 1.58 -5.42
CA ILE A 83 -15.19 0.50 -5.61
C ILE A 83 -15.95 -0.73 -6.13
N ASN A 84 -15.51 -1.31 -7.26
CA ASN A 84 -16.09 -2.57 -7.75
C ASN A 84 -15.68 -3.72 -6.81
N SER A 85 -16.58 -4.06 -5.87
CA SER A 85 -16.38 -5.11 -4.88
C SER A 85 -16.36 -6.53 -5.48
N ILE A 86 -17.03 -6.74 -6.62
CA ILE A 86 -17.02 -8.02 -7.36
C ILE A 86 -15.60 -8.34 -7.84
N PHE A 87 -14.90 -7.34 -8.39
CA PHE A 87 -13.51 -7.48 -8.78
C PHE A 87 -12.61 -7.77 -7.57
N LEU A 88 -12.81 -7.06 -6.45
CA LEU A 88 -12.03 -7.30 -5.23
C LEU A 88 -12.18 -8.73 -4.73
N TYR A 89 -13.42 -9.25 -4.73
CA TYR A 89 -13.72 -10.64 -4.40
C TYR A 89 -12.99 -11.62 -5.34
N GLN A 90 -13.03 -11.38 -6.65
CA GLN A 90 -12.35 -12.23 -7.65
C GLN A 90 -10.82 -12.20 -7.52
N THR A 91 -10.24 -11.10 -7.05
CA THR A 91 -8.78 -10.98 -6.80
C THR A 91 -8.32 -11.54 -5.44
N GLY A 92 -9.24 -12.07 -4.63
CA GLY A 92 -8.92 -12.62 -3.31
C GLY A 92 -8.57 -11.56 -2.26
N ALA A 93 -9.01 -10.31 -2.44
CA ALA A 93 -8.91 -9.29 -1.40
C ALA A 93 -9.76 -9.73 -0.19
N ALA A 94 -9.17 -9.67 1.01
CA ALA A 94 -9.83 -10.11 2.23
C ALA A 94 -11.15 -9.33 2.47
N PHE A 95 -12.20 -10.09 2.79
CA PHE A 95 -13.59 -9.67 2.97
C PHE A 95 -13.77 -8.46 3.93
N ASP A 96 -12.86 -8.28 4.89
CA ASP A 96 -12.95 -7.24 5.93
C ASP A 96 -12.85 -5.80 5.39
N ILE A 97 -12.21 -5.57 4.23
CA ILE A 97 -12.14 -4.25 3.60
C ILE A 97 -13.50 -3.87 2.98
N VAL A 98 -14.26 -4.87 2.51
CA VAL A 98 -15.56 -4.66 1.83
C VAL A 98 -16.69 -4.52 2.85
N ILE A 99 -16.65 -5.25 3.97
CA ILE A 99 -17.72 -5.21 4.99
C ILE A 99 -17.72 -3.89 5.79
N GLY A 100 -16.58 -3.26 6.02
CA GLY A 100 -16.51 -1.97 6.74
C GLY A 100 -17.28 -0.84 6.04
N TYR A 101 -17.22 -0.76 4.71
CA TYR A 101 -17.92 0.27 3.93
C TYR A 101 -19.44 0.06 3.85
N VAL A 102 -19.90 -1.20 3.82
CA VAL A 102 -21.34 -1.50 3.71
C VAL A 102 -22.06 -1.27 5.05
N LEU A 103 -21.40 -1.49 6.19
CA LEU A 103 -22.02 -1.32 7.50
C LEU A 103 -22.08 0.14 7.98
N GLU A 104 -21.18 1.03 7.55
CA GLU A 104 -21.24 2.46 7.91
C GLU A 104 -22.29 3.25 7.12
N HIS A 105 -22.82 2.73 6.01
CA HIS A 105 -23.88 3.38 5.22
C HIS A 105 -25.28 2.78 5.44
N LEU A 106 -25.43 1.85 6.39
CA LEU A 106 -26.71 1.25 6.80
C LEU A 106 -27.07 1.58 8.27
N ARG A 107 -26.46 2.62 8.85
CA ARG A 107 -26.78 3.10 10.20
C ARG A 107 -27.15 4.57 10.21
#